data_AF-B9SMB0-F1
#
_entry.id   AF-B9SMB0-F1
#
_cell.length_a   1.000
_cell.length_b   1.000
_cell.length_c   1.000
_cell.angle_alpha   90.00
_cell.angle_beta   90.00
_cell.angle_gamma   90.00
#
_symmetry.space_group_name_H-M   'P 1'
#
loop_
_entity.id
_entity.type
_entity.pdbx_description
1 polymer ?
#
loop_
_entity_poly.entity_id
_entity_poly.type
_entity_poly.pdbx_seq_one_letter_code
_entity_poly.pdbx_strand_id
1 'polypeptide(L)'
;MGFVKKNLVPQLLLTLVLNILLLCMAEVHYYDFVLKESNFTKLCSSKNMLAVNESFPGPVLTVRRGDLVYVNVHNRGKYGVTIHWHGVRQPRNPWSDGPEYVTQCPIQPGSNFTHEIILSDEEGTLWWHAHSDWSRATVHGAFVILPPEGKKYPFPEPDEEQIIVLGSWYKGDVMTIYNDAKESGGNPKDSDAHTINGYTGSSTDCPSGEMFRMNVTQGKTYLLRIINAAMNVEQFFGIAGHNLTLVGMDAAYTKHLNYEYLMITPGQTMDVLFTANQSPTVIKYQGDYTPPSFIPSPNLPDLRNATAAVNFTASLKSLANSEHPVSVPEDITRHIFIAISLNVLPCVPEGRNCSGPKVDNSSTIISASLNNISFATPSVDILDAYYSLNILLFIAQEYGLCTVIWNDMQHGAWTLWL
;
A
#
# COMPACT_ATOMS: atom_id res chain seq x y z
N MET A 1 3.70 26.37 -70.86
CA MET A 1 2.55 25.98 -70.00
C MET A 1 2.86 24.61 -69.41
N GLY A 2 2.93 24.33 -68.12
CA GLY A 2 2.84 25.09 -66.89
C GLY A 2 3.15 24.07 -65.78
N PHE A 3 4.14 24.34 -64.93
CA PHE A 3 4.50 23.43 -63.83
C PHE A 3 3.39 23.42 -62.78
N VAL A 4 2.68 22.30 -62.66
CA VAL A 4 1.68 22.09 -61.61
C VAL A 4 2.42 21.97 -60.29
N LYS A 5 2.41 23.04 -59.48
CA LYS A 5 2.83 23.00 -58.07
C LYS A 5 1.88 22.07 -57.32
N LYS A 6 2.29 20.81 -57.12
CA LYS A 6 1.62 19.93 -56.14
C LYS A 6 1.85 20.55 -54.76
N ASN A 7 0.78 21.05 -54.14
CA ASN A 7 0.81 21.51 -52.75
C ASN A 7 1.17 20.32 -51.86
N LEU A 8 2.42 20.25 -51.41
CA LEU A 8 2.94 19.21 -50.51
C LEU A 8 2.44 19.38 -49.05
N VAL A 9 1.92 20.56 -48.73
CA VAL A 9 1.50 20.98 -47.39
C VAL A 9 0.36 20.14 -46.79
N PRO A 10 -0.72 19.78 -47.53
CA PRO A 10 -1.81 18.97 -46.98
C PRO A 10 -1.38 17.53 -46.69
N GLN A 11 -0.46 16.99 -47.50
CA GLN A 11 0.08 15.63 -47.30
C GLN A 11 1.00 15.56 -46.09
N LEU A 12 1.82 16.59 -45.86
CA LEU A 12 2.66 16.71 -44.65
C LEU A 12 1.83 16.92 -43.38
N LEU A 13 0.74 17.69 -43.46
CA LEU A 13 -0.20 17.86 -42.34
C LEU A 13 -0.95 16.56 -42.05
N LEU A 14 -1.39 15.83 -43.06
CA LEU A 14 -2.08 14.55 -42.88
C LEU A 14 -1.15 13.49 -42.28
N THR A 15 0.10 13.39 -42.74
CA THR A 15 1.07 12.48 -42.13
C THR A 15 1.45 12.90 -40.71
N LEU A 16 1.57 14.21 -40.43
CA LEU A 16 1.81 14.70 -39.07
C LEU A 16 0.63 14.34 -38.14
N VAL A 17 -0.61 14.56 -38.58
CA VAL A 17 -1.82 14.21 -37.82
C VAL A 17 -1.95 12.69 -37.62
N LEU A 18 -1.65 11.88 -38.63
CA LEU A 18 -1.66 10.42 -38.50
C LEU A 18 -0.57 9.92 -37.54
N ASN A 19 0.62 10.53 -37.57
CA ASN A 19 1.70 10.19 -36.63
C ASN A 19 1.40 10.67 -35.20
N ILE A 20 0.69 11.80 -35.02
CA ILE A 20 0.23 12.26 -33.71
C ILE A 20 -0.83 11.31 -33.14
N LEU A 21 -1.74 10.78 -33.98
CA LEU A 21 -2.73 9.77 -33.58
C LEU A 21 -2.10 8.41 -33.21
N LEU A 22 -0.89 8.11 -33.68
CA LEU A 22 -0.12 6.91 -33.34
C LEU A 22 0.71 7.03 -32.06
N LEU A 23 0.79 8.22 -31.44
CA LEU A 23 1.74 8.52 -30.35
C LEU A 23 1.14 8.61 -28.94
N CYS A 24 -0.14 8.27 -28.74
CA CYS A 24 -0.71 8.22 -27.39
C CYS A 24 -1.78 7.13 -27.29
N MET A 25 -1.35 5.90 -27.01
CA MET A 25 -2.26 4.82 -26.59
C MET A 25 -2.14 4.69 -25.06
N ALA A 26 -2.67 5.67 -24.33
CA ALA A 26 -3.02 5.45 -22.93
C ALA A 26 -4.29 4.60 -22.93
N GLU A 27 -4.25 3.40 -22.35
CA GLU A 27 -5.44 2.57 -22.22
C GLU A 27 -6.29 3.09 -21.05
N VAL A 28 -7.61 2.97 -21.17
CA VAL A 28 -8.53 3.31 -20.09
C VAL A 28 -9.06 2.01 -19.48
N HIS A 29 -8.75 1.79 -18.21
CA HIS A 29 -9.16 0.61 -17.47
C HIS A 29 -10.37 0.91 -16.59
N TYR A 30 -11.33 -0.01 -16.55
CA TYR A 30 -12.50 0.07 -15.68
C TYR A 30 -12.57 -1.13 -14.76
N TYR A 31 -12.70 -0.88 -13.46
CA TYR A 31 -12.87 -1.91 -12.44
C TYR A 31 -14.11 -1.64 -11.59
N ASP A 32 -14.78 -2.71 -11.18
CA ASP A 32 -15.86 -2.65 -10.18
C ASP A 32 -15.41 -3.33 -8.88
N PHE A 33 -15.41 -2.55 -7.81
CA PHE A 33 -15.14 -3.01 -6.45
C PHE A 33 -16.46 -3.12 -5.69
N VAL A 34 -16.91 -4.34 -5.42
CA VAL A 34 -18.09 -4.58 -4.59
C VAL A 34 -17.65 -4.94 -3.19
N LEU A 35 -17.78 -3.99 -2.26
CA LEU A 35 -17.53 -4.24 -0.84
C LEU A 35 -18.73 -4.93 -0.22
N LYS A 36 -18.54 -6.13 0.32
CA LYS A 36 -19.60 -6.82 1.07
C LYS A 36 -19.02 -7.74 2.15
N GLU A 37 -19.86 -8.05 3.12
CA GLU A 37 -19.58 -9.04 4.14
C GLU A 37 -19.41 -10.42 3.51
N SER A 38 -18.25 -11.02 3.71
CA SER A 38 -17.89 -12.33 3.15
C SER A 38 -17.32 -13.21 4.25
N ASN A 39 -17.62 -14.50 4.21
CA ASN A 39 -17.18 -15.45 5.22
C ASN A 39 -15.78 -15.98 4.92
N PHE A 40 -14.87 -15.89 5.88
CA PHE A 40 -13.53 -16.46 5.78
C PHE A 40 -13.22 -17.30 7.00
N THR A 41 -12.54 -18.43 6.77
CA THR A 41 -12.11 -19.35 7.83
C THR A 41 -10.59 -19.43 7.84
N LYS A 42 -9.98 -19.06 8.97
CA LYS A 42 -8.55 -19.26 9.24
C LYS A 42 -8.35 -19.56 10.71
N LEU A 43 -7.29 -20.31 11.03
CA LEU A 43 -7.03 -20.76 12.41
C LEU A 43 -8.26 -21.43 13.04
N CYS A 44 -8.99 -22.23 12.25
CA CYS A 44 -10.16 -23.01 12.64
C CYS A 44 -11.31 -22.16 13.20
N SER A 45 -11.34 -20.88 12.83
CA SER A 45 -12.36 -19.91 13.23
C SER A 45 -12.87 -19.20 11.99
N SER A 46 -14.20 -19.16 11.86
CA SER A 46 -14.88 -18.46 10.77
C SER A 46 -15.41 -17.12 11.26
N LYS A 47 -15.23 -16.08 10.45
CA LYS A 47 -15.86 -14.77 10.67
C LYS A 47 -16.32 -14.19 9.35
N ASN A 48 -17.34 -13.33 9.42
CA ASN A 48 -17.65 -12.44 8.31
C ASN A 48 -16.78 -11.19 8.45
N MET A 49 -16.27 -10.71 7.32
CA MET A 49 -15.55 -9.45 7.26
C MET A 49 -15.82 -8.76 5.93
N LEU A 50 -15.66 -7.44 5.92
CA LEU A 50 -15.75 -6.65 4.71
C LEU A 50 -14.59 -7.01 3.76
N ALA A 51 -14.92 -7.37 2.53
CA ALA A 51 -13.96 -7.72 1.49
C ALA A 51 -14.42 -7.14 0.14
N VAL A 52 -13.47 -6.90 -0.75
CA VAL A 52 -13.75 -6.51 -2.14
C VAL A 52 -13.91 -7.77 -2.96
N ASN A 53 -15.05 -7.91 -3.64
CA ASN A 53 -15.32 -9.03 -4.55
C ASN A 53 -15.07 -10.42 -3.90
N GLU A 54 -15.39 -10.56 -2.60
CA GLU A 54 -15.28 -11.81 -1.83
C GLU A 54 -13.85 -12.36 -1.69
N SER A 55 -12.83 -11.56 -1.96
CA SER A 55 -11.44 -12.00 -1.88
C SER A 55 -10.67 -11.32 -0.75
N PHE A 56 -9.74 -12.07 -0.14
CA PHE A 56 -8.79 -11.56 0.84
C PHE A 56 -7.41 -12.22 0.61
N PRO A 57 -6.39 -11.46 0.14
CA PRO A 57 -6.45 -10.06 -0.29
C PRO A 57 -7.44 -9.79 -1.43
N GLY A 58 -7.78 -8.52 -1.62
CA GLY A 58 -8.63 -8.02 -2.70
C GLY A 58 -8.07 -8.26 -4.11
N PRO A 59 -8.85 -7.94 -5.16
CA PRO A 59 -8.40 -8.05 -6.54
C PRO A 59 -7.14 -7.22 -6.82
N VAL A 60 -6.32 -7.73 -7.73
CA VAL A 60 -5.12 -7.03 -8.23
C VAL A 60 -5.54 -6.07 -9.34
N LEU A 61 -5.10 -4.82 -9.24
CA LEU A 61 -5.14 -3.89 -10.36
C LEU A 61 -3.83 -4.01 -11.14
N THR A 62 -3.88 -4.13 -12.46
CA THR A 62 -2.68 -4.23 -13.30
C THR A 62 -2.85 -3.39 -14.53
N VAL A 63 -2.03 -2.35 -14.65
CA VAL A 63 -2.08 -1.36 -15.72
C VAL A 63 -0.65 -1.01 -16.16
N ARG A 64 -0.49 -0.20 -17.20
CA ARG A 64 0.81 0.35 -17.60
C ARG A 64 0.93 1.79 -17.16
N ARG A 65 2.17 2.23 -16.94
CA ARG A 65 2.46 3.65 -16.76
C ARG A 65 1.94 4.46 -17.94
N GLY A 66 1.16 5.50 -17.63
CA GLY A 66 0.49 6.36 -18.61
C GLY A 66 -0.98 6.01 -18.86
N ASP A 67 -1.46 4.86 -18.35
CA ASP A 67 -2.87 4.50 -18.42
C ASP A 67 -3.73 5.36 -17.48
N LEU A 68 -5.03 5.43 -17.78
CA LEU A 68 -6.05 6.04 -16.94
C LEU A 68 -6.91 4.93 -16.33
N VAL A 69 -7.20 5.00 -15.04
CA VAL A 69 -7.96 3.95 -14.36
C VAL A 69 -9.19 4.52 -13.67
N TYR A 70 -10.34 3.91 -13.91
CA TYR A 70 -11.56 4.19 -13.18
C TYR A 70 -11.93 2.99 -12.32
N VAL A 71 -12.19 3.23 -11.03
CA VAL A 71 -12.66 2.19 -10.12
C VAL A 71 -13.97 2.63 -9.49
N ASN A 72 -15.06 1.94 -9.83
CA ASN A 72 -16.36 2.16 -9.23
C ASN A 72 -16.52 1.30 -7.97
N VAL A 73 -16.58 1.96 -6.83
CA VAL A 73 -16.63 1.34 -5.51
C VAL A 73 -18.07 1.31 -5.03
N HIS A 74 -18.67 0.12 -4.98
CA HIS A 74 -20.03 -0.11 -4.50
C HIS A 74 -19.98 -0.62 -3.05
N ASN A 75 -20.45 0.19 -2.11
CA ASN A 75 -20.51 -0.21 -0.71
C ASN A 75 -21.81 -0.99 -0.43
N ARG A 76 -21.73 -2.32 -0.35
CA ARG A 76 -22.80 -3.21 0.13
C ARG A 76 -22.50 -3.77 1.54
N GLY A 77 -21.58 -3.14 2.26
CA GLY A 77 -21.23 -3.43 3.65
C GLY A 77 -22.19 -2.80 4.64
N LYS A 78 -21.76 -2.73 5.91
CA LYS A 78 -22.59 -2.24 7.04
C LYS A 78 -22.23 -0.83 7.52
N TYR A 79 -21.07 -0.31 7.14
CA TYR A 79 -20.55 0.98 7.60
C TYR A 79 -19.94 1.75 6.43
N GLY A 80 -19.78 3.05 6.61
CA GLY A 80 -19.15 3.92 5.62
C GLY A 80 -17.68 3.58 5.42
N VAL A 81 -17.20 3.56 4.18
CA VAL A 81 -15.81 3.20 3.86
C VAL A 81 -15.31 4.07 2.70
N THR A 82 -14.01 4.35 2.70
CA THR A 82 -13.30 5.00 1.60
C THR A 82 -12.19 4.09 1.10
N ILE A 83 -11.74 4.26 -0.15
CA ILE A 83 -10.62 3.52 -0.75
C ILE A 83 -9.53 4.51 -1.16
N HIS A 84 -8.28 4.19 -0.83
CA HIS A 84 -7.09 4.95 -1.19
C HIS A 84 -6.15 4.15 -2.10
N TRP A 85 -5.52 4.85 -3.03
CA TRP A 85 -4.58 4.32 -4.03
C TRP A 85 -3.15 4.64 -3.58
N HIS A 86 -2.66 3.81 -2.66
CA HIS A 86 -1.44 4.08 -1.92
C HIS A 86 -0.23 4.29 -2.83
N GLY A 87 0.43 5.44 -2.69
CA GLY A 87 1.61 5.82 -3.48
C GLY A 87 1.31 6.44 -4.84
N VAL A 88 0.05 6.48 -5.27
CA VAL A 88 -0.35 7.22 -6.47
C VAL A 88 -0.35 8.71 -6.15
N ARG A 89 0.34 9.52 -6.96
CA ARG A 89 0.49 10.96 -6.74
C ARG A 89 -0.80 11.75 -6.86
N GLN A 90 -1.74 11.26 -7.68
CA GLN A 90 -3.01 11.91 -7.99
C GLN A 90 -2.84 13.41 -8.35
N PRO A 91 -2.03 13.75 -9.37
CA PRO A 91 -1.69 15.14 -9.66
C PRO A 91 -2.95 15.97 -9.95
N ARG A 92 -3.24 16.93 -9.05
CA ARG A 92 -4.42 17.81 -9.11
C ARG A 92 -5.77 17.09 -8.93
N ASN A 93 -5.75 15.87 -8.40
CA ASN A 93 -6.94 15.02 -8.29
C ASN A 93 -7.13 14.44 -6.87
N PRO A 94 -7.25 15.29 -5.84
CA PRO A 94 -7.50 14.81 -4.48
C PRO A 94 -8.84 14.13 -4.29
N TRP A 95 -9.82 14.46 -5.13
CA TRP A 95 -11.19 13.99 -5.03
C TRP A 95 -11.28 12.46 -5.13
N SER A 96 -10.27 11.84 -5.75
CA SER A 96 -10.15 10.39 -5.87
C SER A 96 -9.05 9.80 -5.00
N ASP A 97 -8.48 10.56 -4.06
CA ASP A 97 -7.40 10.09 -3.19
C ASP A 97 -7.89 9.14 -2.09
N GLY A 98 -9.03 9.44 -1.45
CA GLY A 98 -9.68 8.50 -0.54
C GLY A 98 -9.69 8.81 0.97
N PRO A 99 -8.68 9.44 1.60
CA PRO A 99 -8.63 9.53 3.06
C PRO A 99 -9.89 10.15 3.69
N GLU A 100 -10.55 9.37 4.56
CA GLU A 100 -11.82 9.72 5.17
C GLU A 100 -11.73 11.03 5.96
N TYR A 101 -12.70 11.92 5.73
CA TYR A 101 -12.77 13.27 6.30
C TYR A 101 -11.62 14.21 5.92
N VAL A 102 -10.71 13.79 5.04
CA VAL A 102 -9.68 14.67 4.46
C VAL A 102 -10.10 15.07 3.05
N THR A 103 -10.26 14.10 2.15
CA THR A 103 -10.59 14.36 0.73
C THR A 103 -12.00 13.96 0.35
N GLN A 104 -12.66 13.16 1.18
CA GLN A 104 -14.05 12.79 0.98
C GLN A 104 -14.72 12.32 2.28
N CYS A 105 -16.03 12.47 2.34
CA CYS A 105 -16.86 11.72 3.26
C CYS A 105 -16.91 10.23 2.86
N PRO A 106 -17.13 9.31 3.83
CA PRO A 106 -17.20 7.89 3.56
C PRO A 106 -18.37 7.50 2.64
N ILE A 107 -18.12 6.55 1.73
CA ILE A 107 -19.12 5.97 0.84
C ILE A 107 -20.11 5.20 1.71
N GLN A 108 -21.34 5.68 1.84
CA GLN A 108 -22.33 5.09 2.74
C GLN A 108 -22.82 3.71 2.25
N PRO A 109 -23.28 2.82 3.14
CA PRO A 109 -23.92 1.57 2.76
C PRO A 109 -25.06 1.80 1.74
N GLY A 110 -25.06 1.00 0.67
CA GLY A 110 -26.03 1.11 -0.43
C GLY A 110 -25.69 2.16 -1.49
N SER A 111 -24.62 2.95 -1.31
CA SER A 111 -24.15 3.94 -2.28
C SER A 111 -22.88 3.49 -3.01
N ASN A 112 -22.46 4.28 -4.00
CA ASN A 112 -21.21 4.07 -4.73
C ASN A 112 -20.47 5.38 -4.97
N PHE A 113 -19.20 5.25 -5.32
CA PHE A 113 -18.34 6.36 -5.74
C PHE A 113 -17.34 5.84 -6.76
N THR A 114 -17.13 6.59 -7.85
CA THR A 114 -16.15 6.24 -8.88
C THR A 114 -14.91 7.09 -8.69
N HIS A 115 -13.78 6.44 -8.41
CA HIS A 115 -12.48 7.08 -8.39
C HIS A 115 -11.89 7.14 -9.80
N GLU A 116 -11.31 8.29 -10.14
CA GLU A 116 -10.41 8.45 -11.27
C GLU A 116 -8.98 8.40 -10.73
N ILE A 117 -8.16 7.47 -11.20
CA ILE A 117 -6.78 7.30 -10.77
C ILE A 117 -5.89 7.79 -11.89
N ILE A 118 -5.14 8.86 -11.60
CA ILE A 118 -4.24 9.50 -12.56
C ILE A 118 -2.81 9.15 -12.16
N LEU A 119 -2.19 8.25 -12.94
CA LEU A 119 -0.78 7.93 -12.81
C LEU A 119 0.10 9.06 -13.35
N SER A 120 1.32 9.14 -12.84
CA SER A 120 2.35 10.09 -13.22
C SER A 120 3.62 9.37 -13.70
N ASP A 121 4.63 9.24 -12.85
CA ASP A 121 5.89 8.55 -13.12
C ASP A 121 6.06 7.21 -12.38
N GLU A 122 5.04 6.78 -11.64
CA GLU A 122 5.01 5.52 -10.91
C GLU A 122 5.17 4.33 -11.88
N GLU A 123 6.09 3.42 -11.54
CA GLU A 123 6.37 2.19 -12.30
C GLU A 123 6.91 1.13 -11.33
N GLY A 124 6.20 0.01 -11.19
CA GLY A 124 6.50 -1.04 -10.21
C GLY A 124 5.27 -1.46 -9.42
N THR A 125 5.45 -1.74 -8.13
CA THR A 125 4.36 -2.18 -7.26
C THR A 125 3.90 -1.08 -6.32
N LEU A 126 2.60 -0.86 -6.28
CA LEU A 126 1.85 -0.13 -5.27
C LEU A 126 0.76 -1.05 -4.70
N TRP A 127 -0.15 -0.49 -3.92
CA TRP A 127 -1.31 -1.20 -3.40
C TRP A 127 -2.48 -0.24 -3.20
N TRP A 128 -3.67 -0.78 -2.99
CA TRP A 128 -4.85 -0.02 -2.63
C TRP A 128 -5.40 -0.57 -1.32
N HIS A 129 -6.06 0.27 -0.53
CA HIS A 129 -6.66 -0.15 0.72
C HIS A 129 -7.80 0.74 1.16
N ALA A 130 -8.65 0.26 2.06
CA ALA A 130 -9.60 1.14 2.72
C ALA A 130 -8.88 2.21 3.54
N HIS A 131 -9.38 3.44 3.54
CA HIS A 131 -8.78 4.55 4.30
C HIS A 131 -9.74 5.12 5.37
N SER A 132 -10.54 4.22 5.95
CA SER A 132 -11.51 4.48 7.01
C SER A 132 -11.26 3.56 8.19
N ASP A 133 -11.02 4.15 9.37
CA ASP A 133 -10.73 3.45 10.63
C ASP A 133 -9.70 2.30 10.44
N TRP A 134 -10.06 1.05 10.80
CA TRP A 134 -9.21 -0.14 10.69
C TRP A 134 -9.61 -1.08 9.54
N SER A 135 -10.46 -0.60 8.63
CA SER A 135 -11.04 -1.42 7.56
C SER A 135 -9.99 -2.02 6.61
N ARG A 136 -8.82 -1.38 6.48
CA ARG A 136 -7.70 -1.91 5.67
C ARG A 136 -7.16 -3.25 6.13
N ALA A 137 -7.44 -3.68 7.36
CA ALA A 137 -7.05 -5.00 7.83
C ALA A 137 -7.59 -6.12 6.92
N THR A 138 -8.73 -5.91 6.27
CA THR A 138 -9.38 -6.88 5.38
C THR A 138 -9.67 -6.34 3.98
N VAL A 139 -9.72 -5.01 3.82
CA VAL A 139 -9.98 -4.32 2.54
C VAL A 139 -8.68 -3.73 2.00
N HIS A 140 -7.92 -4.54 1.26
CA HIS A 140 -6.70 -4.12 0.56
C HIS A 140 -6.37 -5.06 -0.59
N GLY A 141 -5.58 -4.61 -1.56
CA GLY A 141 -5.09 -5.43 -2.66
C GLY A 141 -3.93 -4.78 -3.38
N ALA A 142 -3.27 -5.53 -4.27
CA ALA A 142 -2.10 -5.05 -4.99
C ALA A 142 -2.48 -4.12 -6.17
N PHE A 143 -1.60 -3.18 -6.47
CA PHE A 143 -1.70 -2.31 -7.64
C PHE A 143 -0.38 -2.34 -8.40
N VAL A 144 -0.35 -3.07 -9.51
CA VAL A 144 0.84 -3.26 -10.34
C VAL A 144 0.81 -2.30 -11.51
N ILE A 145 1.90 -1.54 -11.68
CA ILE A 145 2.07 -0.57 -12.74
C ILE A 145 3.28 -1.00 -13.58
N LEU A 146 3.00 -1.58 -14.73
CA LEU A 146 4.00 -2.10 -15.66
C LEU A 146 4.68 -0.95 -16.43
N PRO A 147 5.88 -1.19 -17.00
CA PRO A 147 6.51 -0.25 -17.91
C PRO A 147 5.58 0.16 -19.06
N PRO A 148 5.75 1.37 -19.62
CA PRO A 148 5.05 1.77 -20.83
C PRO A 148 5.22 0.74 -21.95
N GLU A 149 4.25 0.65 -22.85
CA GLU A 149 4.32 -0.30 -23.95
C GLU A 149 5.60 -0.12 -24.78
N GLY A 150 6.30 -1.23 -25.06
CA GLY A 150 7.60 -1.23 -25.75
C GLY A 150 8.80 -0.82 -24.90
N LYS A 151 8.62 -0.46 -23.62
CA LYS A 151 9.71 -0.26 -22.66
C LYS A 151 9.98 -1.54 -21.86
N LYS A 152 11.24 -1.71 -21.46
CA LYS A 152 11.70 -2.84 -20.64
C LYS A 152 12.05 -2.35 -19.25
N TYR A 153 11.99 -3.26 -18.28
CA TYR A 153 12.57 -3.04 -16.96
C TYR A 153 14.07 -2.69 -17.05
N PRO A 154 14.61 -1.91 -16.10
CA PRO A 154 16.05 -1.60 -16.03
C PRO A 154 16.90 -2.78 -15.50
N PHE A 155 16.29 -3.94 -15.32
CA PHE A 155 16.91 -5.21 -14.93
C PHE A 155 16.51 -6.31 -15.92
N PRO A 156 17.22 -7.47 -15.94
CA PRO A 156 16.85 -8.59 -16.80
C PRO A 156 15.38 -8.98 -16.60
N GLU A 157 14.68 -9.21 -17.70
CA GLU A 157 13.26 -9.58 -17.68
C GLU A 157 13.08 -10.86 -16.85
N PRO A 158 12.23 -10.85 -15.81
CA PRO A 158 12.00 -12.02 -14.98
C PRO A 158 11.25 -13.08 -15.79
N ASP A 159 11.47 -14.37 -15.48
CA ASP A 159 10.76 -15.45 -16.14
C ASP A 159 9.26 -15.44 -15.76
N GLU A 160 8.96 -15.13 -14.49
CA GLU A 160 7.62 -15.08 -13.93
C GLU A 160 7.55 -14.02 -12.79
N GLU A 161 6.36 -13.49 -12.53
CA GLU A 161 6.12 -12.52 -11.45
C GLU A 161 5.16 -13.12 -10.39
N GLN A 162 5.34 -12.76 -9.13
CA GLN A 162 4.47 -13.19 -8.03
C GLN A 162 4.25 -12.06 -7.03
N ILE A 163 2.98 -11.80 -6.72
CA ILE A 163 2.58 -10.85 -5.69
C ILE A 163 2.65 -11.52 -4.31
N ILE A 164 3.21 -10.82 -3.33
CA ILE A 164 3.37 -11.27 -1.95
C ILE A 164 2.80 -10.17 -1.04
N VAL A 165 1.56 -10.34 -0.59
CA VAL A 165 0.91 -9.44 0.37
C VAL A 165 1.13 -9.96 1.77
N LEU A 166 1.91 -9.26 2.56
CA LEU A 166 2.04 -9.51 3.98
C LEU A 166 0.90 -8.82 4.73
N GLY A 167 0.25 -9.50 5.67
CA GLY A 167 -0.94 -8.97 6.33
C GLY A 167 -1.11 -9.46 7.77
N SER A 168 -2.16 -8.96 8.43
CA SER A 168 -2.56 -9.34 9.79
C SER A 168 -3.93 -10.04 9.78
N TRP A 169 -4.05 -11.16 10.48
CA TRP A 169 -5.30 -11.87 10.70
C TRP A 169 -5.76 -11.74 12.16
N TYR A 170 -7.03 -11.39 12.33
CA TYR A 170 -7.72 -11.35 13.61
C TYR A 170 -8.86 -12.38 13.58
N LYS A 171 -9.06 -13.18 14.63
CA LYS A 171 -10.25 -14.01 14.79
C LYS A 171 -11.49 -13.15 15.12
N GLY A 172 -11.28 -12.06 15.84
CA GLY A 172 -12.33 -11.08 16.16
C GLY A 172 -12.71 -10.20 14.97
N ASP A 173 -13.85 -9.50 15.13
CA ASP A 173 -14.24 -8.41 14.25
C ASP A 173 -13.29 -7.22 14.45
N VAL A 174 -12.73 -6.71 13.36
CA VAL A 174 -11.68 -5.68 13.41
C VAL A 174 -12.26 -4.33 13.85
N MET A 175 -13.50 -4.01 13.48
CA MET A 175 -14.14 -2.77 13.89
C MET A 175 -14.51 -2.81 15.37
N THR A 176 -14.92 -3.97 15.90
CA THR A 176 -15.06 -4.15 17.35
C THR A 176 -13.74 -3.94 18.08
N ILE A 177 -12.63 -4.54 17.60
CA ILE A 177 -11.29 -4.36 18.21
C ILE A 177 -10.88 -2.88 18.22
N TYR A 178 -11.13 -2.17 17.13
CA TYR A 178 -10.85 -0.74 17.03
C TYR A 178 -11.72 0.09 17.99
N ASN A 179 -13.02 -0.16 18.03
CA ASN A 179 -13.95 0.56 18.91
C ASN A 179 -13.61 0.32 20.40
N ASP A 180 -13.31 -0.93 20.78
CA ASP A 180 -12.90 -1.27 22.14
C ASP A 180 -11.62 -0.52 22.54
N ALA A 181 -10.64 -0.39 21.64
CA ALA A 181 -9.41 0.36 21.86
C ALA A 181 -9.70 1.87 22.04
N LYS A 182 -10.56 2.43 21.18
CA LYS A 182 -10.98 3.83 21.23
C LYS A 182 -11.75 4.17 22.50
N GLU A 183 -12.66 3.30 22.92
CA GLU A 183 -13.49 3.48 24.13
C GLU A 183 -12.66 3.34 25.41
N SER A 184 -11.79 2.34 25.47
CA SER A 184 -10.93 2.09 26.63
C SER A 184 -9.70 3.00 26.68
N GLY A 185 -9.33 3.61 25.55
CA GLY A 185 -8.14 4.45 25.41
C GLY A 185 -6.82 3.69 25.54
N GLY A 186 -6.85 2.36 25.42
CA GLY A 186 -5.65 1.52 25.41
C GLY A 186 -5.23 1.11 24.01
N ASN A 187 -4.24 0.20 23.96
CA ASN A 187 -3.83 -0.37 22.70
C ASN A 187 -4.90 -1.32 22.14
N PRO A 188 -5.08 -1.38 20.82
CA PRO A 188 -5.86 -2.43 20.18
C PRO A 188 -5.22 -3.79 20.44
N LYS A 189 -6.05 -4.84 20.45
CA LYS A 189 -5.58 -6.22 20.60
C LYS A 189 -4.64 -6.58 19.45
N ASP A 190 -3.58 -7.32 19.74
CA ASP A 190 -2.68 -7.87 18.72
C ASP A 190 -3.39 -8.86 17.78
N SER A 191 -2.85 -9.02 16.57
CA SER A 191 -3.35 -9.99 15.59
C SER A 191 -3.09 -11.43 16.05
N ASP A 192 -4.03 -12.33 15.77
CA ASP A 192 -3.90 -13.76 16.07
C ASP A 192 -2.86 -14.46 15.15
N ALA A 193 -2.59 -13.92 13.97
CA ALA A 193 -1.50 -14.35 13.09
C ALA A 193 -1.09 -13.27 12.08
N HIS A 194 0.12 -13.38 11.57
CA HIS A 194 0.50 -12.74 10.31
C HIS A 194 0.14 -13.64 9.12
N THR A 195 0.02 -13.06 7.94
CA THR A 195 -0.33 -13.79 6.72
C THR A 195 0.56 -13.44 5.54
N ILE A 196 0.75 -14.40 4.65
CA ILE A 196 1.31 -14.19 3.30
C ILE A 196 0.20 -14.53 2.30
N ASN A 197 -0.22 -13.57 1.48
CA ASN A 197 -1.35 -13.71 0.56
C ASN A 197 -2.62 -14.22 1.26
N GLY A 198 -2.85 -13.77 2.49
CA GLY A 198 -3.98 -14.20 3.33
C GLY A 198 -3.79 -15.58 3.99
N TYR A 199 -2.72 -16.32 3.72
CA TYR A 199 -2.44 -17.62 4.34
C TYR A 199 -1.67 -17.45 5.65
N THR A 200 -2.14 -18.07 6.74
CA THR A 200 -1.52 -17.97 8.08
C THR A 200 -0.32 -18.90 8.27
N GLY A 201 -0.05 -19.80 7.32
CA GLY A 201 0.95 -20.85 7.49
C GLY A 201 0.45 -21.98 8.39
N SER A 202 1.35 -22.91 8.73
CA SER A 202 1.01 -24.03 9.62
C SER A 202 0.95 -23.57 11.08
N SER A 203 -0.09 -23.99 11.79
CA SER A 203 -0.24 -23.79 13.23
C SER A 203 -0.52 -25.13 13.87
N THR A 204 0.12 -25.40 15.02
CA THR A 204 -0.12 -26.62 15.82
C THR A 204 -1.57 -26.73 16.27
N ASP A 205 -2.23 -25.59 16.46
CA ASP A 205 -3.56 -25.50 17.06
C ASP A 205 -4.67 -25.63 16.02
N CYS A 206 -4.32 -25.56 14.73
CA CYS A 206 -5.25 -25.73 13.62
C CYS A 206 -4.58 -26.46 12.45
N PRO A 207 -4.72 -27.79 12.36
CA PRO A 207 -4.11 -28.62 11.31
C PRO A 207 -4.60 -28.31 9.90
N SER A 208 -5.74 -27.61 9.76
CA SER A 208 -6.28 -27.14 8.48
C SER A 208 -5.67 -25.81 8.02
N GLY A 209 -4.67 -25.27 8.72
CA GLY A 209 -3.95 -24.07 8.31
C GLY A 209 -3.32 -24.23 6.92
N GLU A 210 -3.81 -23.45 5.96
CA GLU A 210 -3.27 -23.42 4.61
C GLU A 210 -2.02 -22.53 4.56
N MET A 211 -0.99 -23.00 3.87
CA MET A 211 0.27 -22.28 3.64
C MET A 211 0.31 -21.84 2.18
N PHE A 212 0.69 -20.59 1.92
CA PHE A 212 0.95 -20.12 0.56
C PHE A 212 2.08 -20.93 -0.07
N ARG A 213 1.91 -21.35 -1.32
CA ARG A 213 2.90 -22.13 -2.07
C ARG A 213 3.07 -21.53 -3.46
N MET A 214 4.32 -21.28 -3.81
CA MET A 214 4.74 -20.89 -5.14
C MET A 214 5.61 -22.02 -5.72
N ASN A 215 5.27 -22.49 -6.91
CA ASN A 215 6.10 -23.47 -7.61
C ASN A 215 7.19 -22.72 -8.37
N VAL A 216 8.42 -23.22 -8.31
CA VAL A 216 9.55 -22.63 -9.03
C VAL A 216 10.24 -23.68 -9.89
N THR A 217 10.79 -23.24 -11.02
CA THR A 217 11.64 -24.04 -11.89
C THR A 217 13.09 -23.70 -11.62
N GLN A 218 13.93 -24.72 -11.40
CA GLN A 218 15.35 -24.51 -11.14
C GLN A 218 16.01 -23.69 -12.25
N GLY A 219 16.80 -22.69 -11.86
CA GLY A 219 17.52 -21.79 -12.77
C GLY A 219 16.71 -20.59 -13.24
N LYS A 220 15.38 -20.57 -13.08
CA LYS A 220 14.55 -19.40 -13.40
C LYS A 220 14.68 -18.29 -12.35
N THR A 221 14.45 -17.05 -12.78
CA THR A 221 14.40 -15.85 -11.96
C THR A 221 12.98 -15.32 -11.87
N TYR A 222 12.55 -14.99 -10.66
CA TYR A 222 11.20 -14.55 -10.34
C TYR A 222 11.22 -13.14 -9.78
N LEU A 223 10.28 -12.30 -10.20
CA LEU A 223 10.04 -10.99 -9.59
C LEU A 223 8.95 -11.12 -8.52
N LEU A 224 9.33 -10.92 -7.27
CA LEU A 224 8.41 -10.82 -6.15
C LEU A 224 8.00 -9.38 -5.93
N ARG A 225 6.70 -9.13 -5.96
CA ARG A 225 6.08 -7.84 -5.68
C ARG A 225 5.54 -7.85 -4.26
N ILE A 226 6.39 -7.48 -3.31
CA ILE A 226 6.12 -7.60 -1.89
C ILE A 226 5.41 -6.32 -1.41
N ILE A 227 4.31 -6.48 -0.68
CA ILE A 227 3.53 -5.39 -0.10
C ILE A 227 3.35 -5.71 1.37
N ASN A 228 3.68 -4.77 2.27
CA ASN A 228 3.32 -4.95 3.68
C ASN A 228 1.97 -4.28 3.98
N ALA A 229 0.87 -5.01 3.84
CA ALA A 229 -0.47 -4.55 4.22
C ALA A 229 -0.81 -4.86 5.70
N ALA A 230 0.15 -5.29 6.52
CA ALA A 230 -0.08 -5.52 7.95
C ALA A 230 -0.48 -4.21 8.66
N MET A 231 -1.17 -4.33 9.80
CA MET A 231 -1.65 -3.15 10.53
C MET A 231 -0.48 -2.34 11.10
N ASN A 232 0.13 -2.79 12.20
CA ASN A 232 1.05 -1.95 12.97
C ASN A 232 2.41 -2.65 13.21
N VAL A 233 2.89 -3.45 12.24
CA VAL A 233 4.08 -4.29 12.44
C VAL A 233 5.00 -4.23 11.22
N GLU A 234 6.24 -3.81 11.47
CA GLU A 234 7.37 -3.96 10.55
C GLU A 234 7.76 -5.44 10.46
N GLN A 235 8.17 -5.88 9.28
CA GLN A 235 8.45 -7.29 9.05
C GLN A 235 9.82 -7.50 8.40
N PHE A 236 10.54 -8.51 8.90
CA PHE A 236 11.66 -9.08 8.18
C PHE A 236 11.16 -10.18 7.24
N PHE A 237 11.59 -10.15 5.99
CA PHE A 237 11.24 -11.12 4.96
C PHE A 237 12.51 -11.74 4.36
N GLY A 238 12.50 -13.06 4.12
CA GLY A 238 13.60 -13.76 3.50
C GLY A 238 13.15 -15.10 2.91
N ILE A 239 13.95 -15.65 1.99
CA ILE A 239 13.71 -16.96 1.39
C ILE A 239 14.90 -17.85 1.74
N ALA A 240 14.64 -18.96 2.43
CA ALA A 240 15.71 -19.85 2.87
C ALA A 240 16.58 -20.30 1.68
N GLY A 241 17.90 -20.13 1.82
CA GLY A 241 18.89 -20.52 0.81
C GLY A 241 18.92 -19.64 -0.44
N HIS A 242 18.19 -18.52 -0.49
CA HIS A 242 18.13 -17.64 -1.66
C HIS A 242 18.43 -16.20 -1.26
N ASN A 243 19.26 -15.53 -2.08
CA ASN A 243 19.45 -14.09 -1.97
C ASN A 243 18.35 -13.34 -2.73
N LEU A 244 18.08 -12.12 -2.26
CA LEU A 244 17.05 -11.23 -2.74
C LEU A 244 17.70 -10.00 -3.36
N THR A 245 17.50 -9.76 -4.66
CA THR A 245 17.98 -8.55 -5.33
C THR A 245 16.86 -7.51 -5.35
N LEU A 246 16.96 -6.45 -4.53
CA LEU A 246 16.00 -5.35 -4.53
C LEU A 246 16.17 -4.51 -5.80
N VAL A 247 15.11 -4.38 -6.60
CA VAL A 247 15.12 -3.66 -7.88
C VAL A 247 14.14 -2.49 -7.94
N GLY A 248 13.16 -2.45 -7.04
CA GLY A 248 12.24 -1.32 -6.91
C GLY A 248 11.64 -1.23 -5.52
N MET A 249 11.17 -0.05 -5.15
CA MET A 249 10.49 0.25 -3.90
C MET A 249 9.50 1.39 -4.15
N ASP A 250 8.27 1.24 -3.66
CA ASP A 250 7.19 2.25 -3.78
C ASP A 250 7.01 2.78 -5.22
N ALA A 251 6.99 1.86 -6.19
CA ALA A 251 6.92 2.14 -7.63
C ALA A 251 8.00 3.11 -8.17
N ALA A 252 9.19 3.05 -7.59
CA ALA A 252 10.40 3.68 -8.11
C ALA A 252 11.57 2.67 -8.12
N TYR A 253 12.39 2.70 -9.17
CA TYR A 253 13.53 1.79 -9.28
C TYR A 253 14.66 2.13 -8.32
N THR A 254 15.24 1.09 -7.73
CA THR A 254 16.36 1.19 -6.80
C THR A 254 17.67 0.75 -7.45
N LYS A 255 18.80 1.09 -6.84
CA LYS A 255 20.06 0.43 -7.17
C LYS A 255 19.94 -1.05 -6.82
N HIS A 256 20.33 -1.92 -7.75
CA HIS A 256 20.21 -3.37 -7.57
C HIS A 256 21.21 -3.86 -6.53
N LEU A 257 20.72 -4.12 -5.32
CA LEU A 257 21.51 -4.59 -4.18
C LEU A 257 20.97 -5.94 -3.70
N ASN A 258 21.90 -6.82 -3.32
CA ASN A 258 21.59 -8.17 -2.84
C ASN A 258 21.50 -8.22 -1.33
N TYR A 259 20.49 -8.92 -0.83
CA TYR A 259 20.20 -9.07 0.59
C TYR A 259 19.86 -10.53 0.93
N GLU A 260 20.19 -10.96 2.14
CA GLU A 260 19.72 -12.24 2.70
C GLU A 260 18.30 -12.11 3.28
N TYR A 261 17.96 -10.90 3.74
CA TYR A 261 16.64 -10.54 4.24
C TYR A 261 16.33 -9.07 3.91
N LEU A 262 15.05 -8.74 3.88
CA LEU A 262 14.53 -7.39 3.71
C LEU A 262 13.86 -6.96 5.01
N MET A 263 13.87 -5.66 5.32
CA MET A 263 12.96 -5.07 6.32
C MET A 263 11.94 -4.24 5.56
N ILE A 264 10.65 -4.51 5.78
CA ILE A 264 9.55 -3.80 5.12
C ILE A 264 8.56 -3.31 6.18
N THR A 265 8.29 -2.01 6.20
CA THR A 265 7.35 -1.39 7.14
C THR A 265 5.93 -1.37 6.55
N PRO A 266 4.86 -1.27 7.37
CA PRO A 266 3.51 -1.17 6.86
C PRO A 266 3.42 -0.15 5.73
N GLY A 267 2.72 -0.60 4.69
CA GLY A 267 2.44 -0.05 3.38
C GLY A 267 3.60 0.22 2.41
N GLN A 268 4.85 0.02 2.79
CA GLN A 268 5.91 -0.02 1.79
C GLN A 268 5.67 -1.19 0.82
N THR A 269 6.18 -1.03 -0.41
CA THR A 269 6.28 -2.09 -1.39
C THR A 269 7.73 -2.31 -1.81
N MET A 270 8.08 -3.54 -2.16
CA MET A 270 9.42 -3.90 -2.65
C MET A 270 9.32 -4.88 -3.80
N ASP A 271 9.96 -4.51 -4.91
CA ASP A 271 10.13 -5.34 -6.10
C ASP A 271 11.49 -6.03 -6.03
N VAL A 272 11.47 -7.36 -5.99
CA VAL A 272 12.63 -8.17 -5.60
C VAL A 272 12.81 -9.33 -6.55
N LEU A 273 13.99 -9.46 -7.15
CA LEU A 273 14.35 -10.64 -7.93
C LEU A 273 14.94 -11.72 -7.02
N PHE A 274 14.54 -12.97 -7.23
CA PHE A 274 15.31 -14.12 -6.73
C PHE A 274 15.40 -15.19 -7.82
N THR A 275 16.54 -15.89 -7.86
CA THR A 275 16.78 -16.98 -8.80
C THR A 275 16.68 -18.30 -8.06
N ALA A 276 15.87 -19.24 -8.53
CA ALA A 276 15.72 -20.59 -7.97
C ALA A 276 16.98 -21.45 -8.24
N ASN A 277 18.08 -21.09 -7.60
CA ASN A 277 19.42 -21.65 -7.84
C ASN A 277 19.77 -22.82 -6.92
N GLN A 278 18.92 -23.11 -5.94
CA GLN A 278 19.09 -24.26 -5.07
C GLN A 278 18.69 -25.55 -5.78
N SER A 279 19.36 -26.66 -5.45
CA SER A 279 18.91 -27.99 -5.87
C SER A 279 17.48 -28.22 -5.35
N PRO A 280 16.54 -28.77 -6.15
CA PRO A 280 15.17 -28.99 -5.71
C PRO A 280 15.12 -29.80 -4.41
N THR A 281 14.82 -29.14 -3.29
CA THR A 281 14.79 -29.75 -1.95
C THR A 281 13.49 -30.49 -1.67
N VAL A 282 12.46 -30.29 -2.48
CA VAL A 282 11.19 -31.03 -2.43
C VAL A 282 10.97 -31.75 -3.75
N ILE A 283 11.37 -33.02 -3.83
CA ILE A 283 10.93 -33.92 -4.89
C ILE A 283 9.51 -34.37 -4.54
N LYS A 284 8.50 -33.78 -5.18
CA LYS A 284 7.13 -34.27 -5.06
C LYS A 284 6.99 -35.56 -5.88
N TYR A 285 7.18 -36.70 -5.23
CA TYR A 285 6.75 -37.98 -5.80
C TYR A 285 5.22 -37.99 -5.89
N GLN A 286 4.64 -38.44 -7.00
CA GLN A 286 3.22 -38.79 -7.03
C GLN A 286 3.03 -40.09 -6.22
N GLY A 287 2.41 -40.00 -5.03
CA GLY A 287 2.15 -41.14 -4.13
C GLY A 287 2.05 -40.73 -2.64
N ASP A 288 1.87 -41.72 -1.75
CA ASP A 288 1.93 -41.55 -0.29
C ASP A 288 3.39 -41.26 0.13
N TYR A 289 3.70 -40.00 0.40
CA TYR A 289 5.02 -39.57 0.87
C TYR A 289 4.94 -38.89 2.24
N THR A 290 5.88 -39.24 3.11
CA THR A 290 6.09 -38.58 4.40
C THR A 290 6.88 -37.30 4.16
N PRO A 291 6.31 -36.09 4.43
CA PRO A 291 7.02 -34.82 4.26
C PRO A 291 8.41 -34.83 4.91
N PRO A 292 9.39 -34.11 4.35
CA PRO A 292 10.72 -34.05 4.97
C PRO A 292 10.61 -33.50 6.39
N SER A 293 11.42 -34.03 7.31
CA SER A 293 11.41 -33.67 8.72
C SER A 293 11.86 -32.23 9.01
N PHE A 294 12.43 -31.53 8.01
CA PHE A 294 12.97 -30.18 8.15
C PHE A 294 12.70 -29.36 6.89
N ILE A 295 12.01 -28.23 7.07
CA ILE A 295 11.88 -27.18 6.06
C ILE A 295 12.94 -26.11 6.42
N PRO A 296 13.94 -25.86 5.55
CA PRO A 296 14.91 -24.80 5.79
C PRO A 296 14.20 -23.47 6.03
N SER A 297 14.58 -22.77 7.10
CA SER A 297 14.08 -21.43 7.41
C SER A 297 15.18 -20.41 7.13
N PRO A 298 14.85 -19.21 6.61
CA PRO A 298 15.82 -18.14 6.47
C PRO A 298 16.32 -17.70 7.85
N ASN A 299 17.57 -17.24 7.93
CA ASN A 299 18.09 -16.61 9.14
C ASN A 299 17.64 -15.14 9.15
N LEU A 300 16.61 -14.84 9.94
CA LEU A 300 16.04 -13.50 10.06
C LEU A 300 16.46 -12.85 11.37
N PRO A 301 16.65 -11.52 11.40
CA PRO A 301 16.79 -10.78 12.65
C PRO A 301 15.56 -10.95 13.56
N ASP A 302 15.76 -10.75 14.85
CA ASP A 302 14.65 -10.58 15.79
C ASP A 302 13.77 -9.39 15.38
N LEU A 303 12.45 -9.52 15.51
CA LEU A 303 11.48 -8.48 15.16
C LEU A 303 11.74 -7.14 15.87
N ARG A 304 12.40 -7.14 17.03
CA ARG A 304 12.73 -5.92 17.79
C ARG A 304 14.15 -5.40 17.51
N ASN A 305 14.85 -5.96 16.54
CA ASN A 305 16.22 -5.55 16.21
C ASN A 305 16.25 -4.25 15.39
N ALA A 306 16.18 -3.12 16.10
CA ALA A 306 16.24 -1.79 15.52
C ALA A 306 17.53 -1.54 14.71
N THR A 307 18.67 -2.09 15.14
CA THR A 307 19.93 -1.93 14.41
C THR A 307 19.89 -2.58 13.03
N ALA A 308 19.32 -3.79 12.92
CA ALA A 308 19.14 -4.45 11.64
C ALA A 308 18.20 -3.65 10.71
N ALA A 309 17.09 -3.14 11.24
CA ALA A 309 16.14 -2.30 10.51
C ALA A 309 16.77 -1.00 9.99
N VAL A 310 17.51 -0.29 10.85
CA VAL A 310 18.21 0.96 10.49
C VAL A 310 19.31 0.70 9.46
N ASN A 311 20.11 -0.35 9.63
CA ASN A 311 21.17 -0.70 8.68
C ASN A 311 20.62 -1.05 7.30
N PHE A 312 19.52 -1.82 7.24
CA PHE A 312 18.84 -2.12 5.98
C PHE A 312 18.35 -0.82 5.31
N THR A 313 17.61 0.01 6.05
CA THR A 313 17.05 1.26 5.54
C THR A 313 18.13 2.22 5.02
N ALA A 314 19.23 2.37 5.76
CA ALA A 314 20.35 3.23 5.37
C ALA A 314 21.10 2.72 4.11
N SER A 315 21.00 1.42 3.82
CA SER A 315 21.61 0.81 2.64
C SER A 315 20.89 1.15 1.34
N LEU A 316 19.60 1.52 1.40
CA LEU A 316 18.78 1.80 0.23
C LEU A 316 19.37 2.96 -0.59
N LYS A 317 19.33 2.82 -1.92
CA LYS A 317 19.80 3.82 -2.88
C LYS A 317 18.85 3.84 -4.08
N SER A 318 18.53 5.02 -4.60
CA SER A 318 17.82 5.16 -5.87
C SER A 318 18.66 4.66 -7.04
N LEU A 319 18.01 4.27 -8.14
CA LEU A 319 18.72 3.89 -9.36
C LEU A 319 19.56 5.04 -9.94
N ALA A 320 19.00 6.26 -10.00
CA ALA A 320 19.65 7.53 -10.36
C ALA A 320 20.65 7.42 -11.53
N ASN A 321 20.14 7.04 -12.71
CA ASN A 321 20.92 6.98 -13.95
C ASN A 321 20.29 7.87 -15.04
N SER A 322 20.87 7.89 -16.24
CA SER A 322 20.40 8.76 -17.33
C SER A 322 18.98 8.45 -17.82
N GLU A 323 18.52 7.20 -17.68
CA GLU A 323 17.16 6.79 -18.06
C GLU A 323 16.16 6.97 -16.91
N HIS A 324 16.65 6.95 -15.67
CA HIS A 324 15.88 7.13 -14.44
C HIS A 324 16.51 8.23 -13.57
N PRO A 325 16.44 9.50 -14.01
CA PRO A 325 17.06 10.60 -13.30
C PRO A 325 16.31 10.86 -12.00
N VAL A 326 17.07 11.23 -10.96
CA VAL A 326 16.52 11.65 -9.68
C VAL A 326 16.92 13.11 -9.48
N SER A 327 15.93 14.00 -9.48
CA SER A 327 16.13 15.43 -9.23
C SER A 327 15.56 15.76 -7.87
N VAL A 328 16.45 15.92 -6.89
CA VAL A 328 16.09 16.42 -5.56
C VAL A 328 16.64 17.84 -5.45
N PRO A 329 15.80 18.84 -5.12
CA PRO A 329 16.29 20.20 -4.88
C PRO A 329 17.33 20.21 -3.76
N GLU A 330 18.56 20.63 -4.07
CA GLU A 330 19.65 20.72 -3.09
C GLU A 330 19.63 22.06 -2.32
N ASP A 331 19.02 23.09 -2.90
CA ASP A 331 18.85 24.39 -2.25
C ASP A 331 17.59 24.42 -1.37
N ILE A 332 17.81 24.32 -0.05
CA ILE A 332 16.74 24.28 0.94
C ILE A 332 16.26 25.71 1.20
N THR A 333 15.14 26.07 0.58
CA THR A 333 14.53 27.41 0.75
C THR A 333 13.58 27.52 1.93
N ARG A 334 13.14 26.38 2.50
CA ARG A 334 12.17 26.32 3.59
C ARG A 334 12.58 25.27 4.60
N HIS A 335 12.67 25.67 5.87
CA HIS A 335 12.82 24.76 6.99
C HIS A 335 11.48 24.55 7.66
N ILE A 336 11.19 23.30 7.95
CA ILE A 336 9.93 22.83 8.50
C ILE A 336 10.26 22.10 9.79
N PHE A 337 9.49 22.35 10.84
CA PHE A 337 9.65 21.65 12.11
C PHE A 337 8.35 20.96 12.51
N ILE A 338 8.40 19.64 12.67
CA ILE A 338 7.29 18.80 13.13
C ILE A 338 7.67 18.14 14.44
N ALA A 339 6.84 18.34 15.46
CA ALA A 339 6.85 17.51 16.65
C ALA A 339 5.64 16.56 16.61
N ILE A 340 5.89 15.26 16.42
CA ILE A 340 4.87 14.22 16.63
C ILE A 340 5.11 13.64 18.02
N SER A 341 4.06 13.46 18.80
CA SER A 341 4.18 12.92 20.16
C SER A 341 3.05 11.94 20.47
N LEU A 342 3.45 10.81 21.06
CA LEU A 342 2.54 9.92 21.77
C LEU A 342 2.44 10.42 23.21
N ASN A 343 1.21 10.74 23.61
CA ASN A 343 0.86 11.33 24.88
C ASN A 343 -0.07 10.38 25.66
N VAL A 344 -0.29 10.74 26.92
CA VAL A 344 -1.32 10.13 27.76
C VAL A 344 -2.19 11.22 28.37
N LEU A 345 -3.50 11.00 28.42
CA LEU A 345 -4.46 11.91 29.05
C LEU A 345 -5.07 11.24 30.29
N PRO A 346 -5.45 12.03 31.32
CA PRO A 346 -6.17 11.49 32.47
C PRO A 346 -7.45 10.77 32.06
N CYS A 347 -7.73 9.63 32.69
CA CYS A 347 -8.99 8.92 32.49
C CYS A 347 -10.13 9.67 33.20
N VAL A 348 -10.92 10.41 32.44
CA VAL A 348 -12.07 11.19 32.96
C VAL A 348 -13.39 10.75 32.34
N PRO A 349 -14.51 10.78 33.09
CA PRO A 349 -14.60 11.06 34.53
C PRO A 349 -14.05 9.92 35.41
N GLU A 350 -13.77 10.20 36.70
CA GLU A 350 -13.35 9.17 37.66
C GLU A 350 -14.35 8.00 37.68
N GLY A 351 -13.82 6.77 37.62
CA GLY A 351 -14.62 5.54 37.52
C GLY A 351 -14.86 5.05 36.08
N ARG A 352 -14.46 5.81 35.06
CA ARG A 352 -14.36 5.28 33.68
C ARG A 352 -13.33 4.15 33.64
N ASN A 353 -13.66 3.05 32.96
CA ASN A 353 -12.72 1.97 32.74
C ASN A 353 -11.76 2.34 31.59
N CYS A 354 -10.54 2.75 31.93
CA CYS A 354 -9.50 3.02 30.94
C CYS A 354 -8.36 1.99 31.03
N SER A 355 -7.83 1.62 29.88
CA SER A 355 -6.80 0.58 29.72
C SER A 355 -5.48 1.12 29.17
N GLY A 356 -5.31 2.45 29.08
CA GLY A 356 -4.06 3.08 28.71
C GLY A 356 -2.94 2.88 29.75
N PRO A 357 -1.71 3.32 29.44
CA PRO A 357 -0.56 3.18 30.34
C PRO A 357 -0.82 3.74 31.74
N LYS A 358 -0.33 3.08 32.79
CA LYS A 358 -0.46 3.62 34.15
C LYS A 358 0.56 4.74 34.39
N VAL A 359 0.09 5.88 34.88
CA VAL A 359 0.92 7.00 35.36
C VAL A 359 0.51 7.31 36.79
N ASP A 360 1.46 7.29 37.72
CA ASP A 360 1.23 7.53 39.16
C ASP A 360 0.04 6.73 39.73
N ASN A 361 -0.02 5.44 39.39
CA ASN A 361 -1.10 4.49 39.74
C ASN A 361 -2.51 4.82 39.21
N SER A 362 -2.65 5.87 38.40
CA SER A 362 -3.91 6.23 37.74
C SER A 362 -3.97 5.63 36.34
N SER A 363 -5.15 5.14 35.95
CA SER A 363 -5.40 4.74 34.57
C SER A 363 -5.44 5.98 33.67
N THR A 364 -4.89 5.86 32.46
CA THR A 364 -4.87 6.92 31.45
C THR A 364 -5.51 6.44 30.15
N ILE A 365 -5.65 7.35 29.19
CA ILE A 365 -5.92 7.03 27.79
C ILE A 365 -4.75 7.50 26.92
N ILE A 366 -4.44 6.75 25.87
CA ILE A 366 -3.45 7.13 24.87
C ILE A 366 -4.00 8.29 24.04
N SER A 367 -3.14 9.24 23.71
CA SER A 367 -3.43 10.35 22.80
C SER A 367 -2.25 10.58 21.89
N ALA A 368 -2.48 11.16 20.72
CA ALA A 368 -1.42 11.67 19.87
C ALA A 368 -1.59 13.18 19.68
N SER A 369 -0.48 13.87 19.43
CA SER A 369 -0.49 15.27 19.03
C SER A 369 0.55 15.53 17.98
N LEU A 370 0.27 16.51 17.13
CA LEU A 370 1.20 17.08 16.19
C LEU A 370 1.37 18.57 16.50
N ASN A 371 2.61 19.01 16.72
CA ASN A 371 2.93 20.36 17.18
C ASN A 371 2.11 20.77 18.42
N ASN A 372 1.92 19.83 19.34
CA ASN A 372 1.10 19.97 20.56
C ASN A 372 -0.41 20.21 20.31
N ILE A 373 -0.89 19.94 19.10
CA ILE A 373 -2.31 19.98 18.73
C ILE A 373 -2.80 18.54 18.49
N SER A 374 -3.88 18.16 19.16
CA SER A 374 -4.55 16.88 18.91
C SER A 374 -5.54 16.99 17.77
N PHE A 375 -5.63 15.95 16.95
CA PHE A 375 -6.59 15.89 15.85
C PHE A 375 -8.01 15.65 16.38
N ALA A 376 -8.97 16.42 15.88
CA ALA A 376 -10.39 16.21 16.11
C ALA A 376 -11.06 15.89 14.78
N THR A 377 -11.77 14.76 14.71
CA THR A 377 -12.48 14.33 13.50
C THR A 377 -13.55 15.37 13.13
N PRO A 378 -13.50 15.94 11.92
CA PRO A 378 -14.47 16.94 11.49
C PRO A 378 -15.80 16.29 11.09
N SER A 379 -16.87 17.10 10.96
CA SER A 379 -18.21 16.65 10.55
C SER A 379 -18.42 16.66 9.03
N VAL A 380 -17.57 17.36 8.30
CA VAL A 380 -17.47 17.43 6.84
C VAL A 380 -16.01 17.21 6.47
N ASP A 381 -15.72 16.67 5.30
CA ASP A 381 -14.33 16.50 4.88
C ASP A 381 -13.65 17.85 4.62
N ILE A 382 -12.34 17.90 4.86
CA ILE A 382 -11.54 19.13 4.77
C ILE A 382 -11.59 19.72 3.36
N LEU A 383 -11.61 18.88 2.33
CA LEU A 383 -11.66 19.31 0.94
C LEU A 383 -12.98 20.02 0.60
N ASP A 384 -14.13 19.44 0.97
CA ASP A 384 -15.42 20.10 0.81
C ASP A 384 -15.47 21.41 1.61
N ALA A 385 -15.00 21.38 2.85
CA ALA A 385 -14.99 22.58 3.69
C ALA A 385 -14.12 23.72 3.13
N TYR A 386 -13.03 23.40 2.44
CA TYR A 386 -12.19 24.36 1.73
C TYR A 386 -12.93 25.03 0.56
N TYR A 387 -13.66 24.26 -0.27
CA TYR A 387 -14.33 24.79 -1.45
C TYR A 387 -15.73 25.38 -1.19
N SER A 388 -16.49 24.80 -0.27
CA SER A 388 -17.92 25.12 -0.08
C SER A 388 -18.16 26.24 0.93
N LEU A 389 -17.27 26.40 1.92
CA LEU A 389 -17.51 27.35 3.03
C LEU A 389 -16.75 28.67 2.87
N ASN A 390 -16.02 28.89 1.76
CA ASN A 390 -15.12 30.04 1.57
C ASN A 390 -14.20 30.24 2.80
N ILE A 391 -13.90 29.14 3.48
CA ILE A 391 -13.03 29.13 4.64
C ILE A 391 -11.60 29.25 4.10
N LEU A 392 -11.14 30.50 4.01
CA LEU A 392 -9.72 30.84 3.85
C LEU A 392 -8.87 30.33 5.04
N LEU A 393 -9.51 29.87 6.12
CA LEU A 393 -8.87 29.60 7.38
C LEU A 393 -9.58 28.45 8.12
N PHE A 394 -9.25 27.19 7.79
CA PHE A 394 -9.17 26.23 8.89
C PHE A 394 -7.98 26.69 9.70
N ILE A 395 -8.21 27.09 10.95
CA ILE A 395 -7.15 27.04 11.95
C ILE A 395 -6.91 25.55 12.24
N ALA A 396 -6.28 24.84 11.30
CA ALA A 396 -5.03 24.19 11.65
C ALA A 396 -4.04 25.34 11.57
N GLN A 397 -3.73 25.93 12.73
CA GLN A 397 -2.88 27.11 12.89
C GLN A 397 -1.75 27.09 11.85
N GLU A 398 -1.58 28.19 11.09
CA GLU A 398 -0.49 28.41 10.14
C GLU A 398 0.86 28.06 10.77
N TYR A 399 1.28 26.79 10.69
CA TYR A 399 2.60 26.34 11.08
C TYR A 399 2.96 25.19 10.16
N GLY A 400 3.92 25.48 9.28
CA GLY A 400 4.35 24.64 8.20
C GLY A 400 4.64 23.21 8.65
N LEU A 401 3.98 22.30 7.91
CA LEU A 401 4.17 20.87 7.72
C LEU A 401 4.59 20.10 8.94
N CYS A 402 3.84 19.18 9.56
CA CYS A 402 2.95 18.14 8.99
C CYS A 402 1.73 18.68 8.29
N THR A 403 1.55 18.21 7.08
CA THR A 403 0.85 19.02 6.13
C THR A 403 0.17 18.13 5.13
N VAL A 404 -1.15 18.24 5.22
CA VAL A 404 -1.99 18.50 4.07
C VAL A 404 -1.71 19.96 3.65
N ILE A 405 -0.87 20.19 2.64
CA ILE A 405 -0.63 21.53 2.06
C ILE A 405 -1.19 21.37 0.68
N TRP A 406 -2.35 21.99 0.54
CA TRP A 406 -2.86 22.55 -0.68
C TRP A 406 -2.07 23.83 -0.98
N ASN A 407 -0.84 23.71 -1.49
CA ASN A 407 -0.12 24.85 -2.04
C ASN A 407 0.58 24.39 -3.32
N ASP A 408 0.07 24.95 -4.40
CA ASP A 408 0.34 24.66 -5.81
C ASP A 408 0.08 23.22 -6.26
N MET A 409 -1.08 23.06 -6.91
CA MET A 409 -1.49 21.90 -7.71
C MET A 409 -0.55 21.66 -8.93
N GLN A 410 0.77 21.78 -8.79
CA GLN A 410 1.70 21.63 -9.91
C GLN A 410 2.81 20.59 -9.69
N HIS A 411 3.07 20.12 -8.46
CA HIS A 411 4.21 19.22 -8.21
C HIS A 411 3.82 18.14 -7.17
N GLY A 412 3.85 16.87 -7.58
CA GLY A 412 3.09 15.75 -6.98
C GLY A 412 3.70 15.00 -5.78
N ALA A 413 3.01 13.90 -5.41
CA ALA A 413 3.30 12.82 -4.44
C ALA A 413 3.34 13.16 -2.96
N TRP A 414 2.37 12.67 -2.17
CA TRP A 414 2.53 12.48 -0.72
C TRP A 414 1.74 11.26 -0.24
N THR A 415 2.43 10.36 0.46
CA THR A 415 1.83 9.24 1.18
C THR A 415 1.95 9.52 2.67
N LEU A 416 0.83 9.56 3.41
CA LEU A 416 0.83 9.71 4.86
C LEU A 416 0.95 8.33 5.53
N TRP A 417 2.00 8.15 6.33
CA TRP A 417 2.07 7.09 7.33
C TRP A 417 1.47 7.61 8.63
N LEU A 418 0.40 6.98 9.12
CA LEU A 418 -0.10 7.13 10.49
C LEU A 418 0.08 5.84 11.27
#